data_AF-Q4FT07-F1
#
_entry.id   AF-Q4FT07-F1
#
_cell.length_a   1.000
_cell.length_b   1.000
_cell.length_c   1.000
_cell.angle_alpha   90.00
_cell.angle_beta   90.00
_cell.angle_gamma   90.00
#
_symmetry.space_group_name_H-M   'P 1'
#
loop_
_entity.id
_entity.type
_entity.pdbx_description
1 polymer ?
#
loop_
_entity_poly.entity_id
_entity_poly.type
_entity_poly.pdbx_seq_one_letter_code
_entity_poly.pdbx_strand_id
1 'polypeptide(L)'
;MWYISDSFSVEIDMDIKDLVNINSDKETSAKNLADRIQESITSVTTKARDAASPTINYRKELDPMNDHTSRLMKFQAEASEAKRKIDNPVIQIEDSVIRHVKDFESNLDDKQEVMILAASFGSSVTFYVSSIEFNRPNLIIFHGTTETGGSTRLIQHCNQLNFLLQAVPKHDPNEKRTPIGFTHDR
;
A
#
# COMPACT_ATOMS: atom_id res chain seq x y z
N MET A 1 55.67 -11.73 -3.99
CA MET A 1 56.62 -11.97 -5.09
C MET A 1 56.42 -13.41 -5.53
N TRP A 2 55.84 -13.62 -6.72
CA TRP A 2 55.83 -14.90 -7.41
C TRP A 2 55.90 -14.59 -8.92
N TYR A 3 56.91 -15.16 -9.56
CA TYR A 3 57.13 -15.19 -11.01
C TYR A 3 57.32 -16.67 -11.41
N ILE A 4 57.29 -16.91 -12.73
CA ILE A 4 57.54 -18.16 -13.51
C ILE A 4 56.25 -18.54 -14.25
N SER A 5 56.00 -18.13 -15.51
CA SER A 5 56.62 -18.51 -16.81
C SER A 5 56.47 -20.00 -17.17
N ASP A 6 55.65 -20.29 -18.18
CA ASP A 6 56.16 -20.86 -19.44
C ASP A 6 55.05 -21.03 -20.48
N SER A 7 55.38 -20.57 -21.69
CA SER A 7 54.58 -20.71 -22.91
C SER A 7 55.04 -21.95 -23.65
N PHE A 8 54.12 -22.86 -23.96
CA PHE A 8 54.35 -23.95 -24.92
C PHE A 8 53.21 -23.94 -25.94
N SER A 9 53.49 -23.45 -27.15
CA SER A 9 52.58 -23.56 -28.28
C SER A 9 52.87 -24.85 -29.04
N VAL A 10 51.86 -25.70 -29.19
CA VAL A 10 51.84 -26.83 -30.13
C VAL A 10 51.15 -26.36 -31.39
N GLU A 11 51.88 -26.28 -32.51
CA GLU A 11 51.29 -26.02 -33.83
C GLU A 11 50.62 -27.29 -34.34
N ILE A 12 49.29 -27.26 -34.47
CA ILE A 12 48.50 -28.27 -35.19
C ILE A 12 48.35 -27.75 -36.62
N ASP A 13 49.08 -28.34 -37.55
CA ASP A 13 48.95 -28.08 -38.99
C ASP A 13 47.65 -28.73 -39.47
N MET A 14 46.58 -27.95 -39.55
CA MET A 14 45.28 -28.34 -40.12
C MET A 14 45.17 -27.74 -41.51
N ASP A 15 45.11 -28.60 -42.53
CA ASP A 15 45.05 -28.23 -43.94
C ASP A 15 43.83 -27.31 -44.21
N ILE A 16 44.07 -26.15 -44.84
CA ILE A 16 43.06 -25.10 -45.07
C ILE A 16 41.85 -25.62 -45.86
N LYS A 17 42.03 -26.69 -46.64
CA LYS A 17 40.94 -27.31 -47.41
C LYS A 17 39.90 -28.03 -46.53
N ASP A 18 40.30 -28.55 -45.37
CA ASP A 18 39.40 -29.23 -44.45
C ASP A 18 38.54 -28.23 -43.64
N LEU A 19 39.04 -27.02 -43.42
CA LEU A 19 38.31 -25.94 -42.74
C LEU A 19 37.16 -25.36 -43.57
N VAL A 20 37.29 -25.33 -44.90
CA VAL A 20 36.25 -24.76 -45.80
C VAL A 20 35.05 -25.70 -45.92
N ASN A 21 35.27 -27.01 -45.95
CA ASN A 21 34.21 -28.01 -46.10
C ASN A 21 33.35 -28.16 -44.83
N ILE A 22 33.95 -28.00 -43.65
CA ILE A 22 33.25 -28.03 -42.36
C ILE A 22 32.32 -26.82 -42.19
N ASN A 23 32.67 -25.66 -42.76
CA ASN A 23 31.84 -24.45 -42.67
C ASN A 23 30.62 -24.50 -43.60
N SER A 24 30.77 -25.02 -44.83
CA SER A 24 29.63 -25.17 -45.75
C SER A 24 28.59 -26.17 -45.24
N ASP A 25 29.02 -27.25 -44.59
CA ASP A 25 28.12 -28.25 -44.02
C ASP A 25 27.36 -27.73 -42.80
N LYS A 26 28.01 -26.91 -41.95
CA LYS A 26 27.34 -26.27 -40.80
C LYS A 26 26.32 -25.23 -41.23
N GLU A 27 26.62 -24.44 -42.27
CA GLU A 27 25.72 -23.40 -42.78
C GLU A 27 24.49 -24.00 -43.48
N THR A 28 24.67 -25.11 -44.21
CA THR A 28 23.59 -25.88 -44.84
C THR A 28 22.70 -26.57 -43.80
N SER A 29 23.28 -27.09 -42.72
CA SER A 29 22.54 -27.73 -41.63
C SER A 29 21.74 -26.72 -40.79
N ALA A 30 22.29 -25.53 -40.54
CA ALA A 30 21.59 -24.44 -39.86
C ALA A 30 20.39 -23.91 -40.68
N LYS A 31 20.55 -23.81 -42.00
CA LYS A 31 19.47 -23.35 -42.90
C LYS A 31 18.32 -24.36 -42.97
N ASN A 32 18.63 -25.65 -43.10
CA ASN A 32 17.64 -26.73 -43.06
C ASN A 32 16.90 -26.81 -41.70
N LEU A 33 17.57 -26.50 -40.58
CA LEU A 33 16.92 -26.46 -39.28
C LEU A 33 15.96 -25.26 -39.16
N ALA A 34 16.36 -24.09 -39.66
CA ALA A 34 15.51 -22.90 -39.69
C ALA A 34 14.25 -23.09 -40.54
N ASP A 35 14.39 -23.68 -41.73
CA ASP A 35 13.26 -23.96 -42.62
C ASP A 35 12.28 -24.97 -41.99
N ARG A 36 12.79 -26.02 -41.33
CA ARG A 36 11.96 -26.99 -40.60
C ARG A 36 11.24 -26.40 -39.38
N ILE A 37 11.86 -25.44 -38.70
CA ILE A 37 11.23 -24.70 -37.60
C ILE A 37 10.13 -23.79 -38.15
N GLN A 38 10.37 -23.11 -39.26
CA GLN A 38 9.41 -22.21 -39.89
C GLN A 38 8.19 -22.97 -40.45
N GLU A 39 8.39 -24.14 -41.06
CA GLU A 39 7.31 -25.03 -41.51
C GLU A 39 6.48 -25.58 -40.34
N SER A 40 7.14 -25.95 -39.23
CA SER A 40 6.48 -26.42 -38.02
C SER A 40 5.58 -25.33 -37.41
N ILE A 41 6.10 -24.10 -37.26
CA ILE A 41 5.34 -22.94 -36.76
C ILE A 41 4.17 -22.58 -37.69
N THR A 42 4.37 -22.67 -39.00
CA THR A 42 3.32 -22.41 -40.01
C THR A 42 2.22 -23.48 -39.96
N SER A 43 2.56 -24.75 -39.73
CA SER A 43 1.58 -25.83 -39.58
C SER A 43 0.71 -25.69 -38.32
N VAL A 44 1.29 -25.21 -37.22
CA VAL A 44 0.59 -24.97 -35.95
C VAL A 44 -0.33 -23.76 -36.05
N THR A 45 0.12 -22.68 -36.70
CA THR A 45 -0.69 -21.47 -36.89
C THR A 45 -1.82 -21.65 -37.90
N THR A 46 -1.66 -22.52 -38.90
CA THR A 46 -2.72 -22.84 -39.88
C THR A 46 -3.77 -23.78 -39.27
N LYS A 47 -3.36 -24.79 -38.47
CA LYS A 47 -4.30 -25.63 -37.70
C LYS A 47 -5.09 -24.84 -36.64
N ALA A 48 -4.54 -23.75 -36.13
CA ALA A 48 -5.23 -22.85 -35.21
C ALA A 48 -6.24 -21.91 -35.91
N ARG A 49 -6.08 -21.67 -37.23
CA ARG A 49 -6.92 -20.72 -37.99
C ARG A 49 -8.22 -21.34 -38.52
N ASP A 50 -8.20 -22.65 -38.83
CA ASP A 50 -9.37 -23.38 -39.35
C ASP A 50 -10.23 -24.04 -38.26
N ALA A 51 -9.88 -23.85 -36.98
CA ALA A 51 -10.64 -24.37 -35.82
C ALA A 51 -11.56 -23.31 -35.17
N ALA A 52 -11.94 -22.26 -35.90
CA ALA A 52 -12.90 -21.28 -35.43
C ALA A 52 -14.32 -21.88 -35.37
N SER A 53 -14.71 -22.25 -34.15
CA SER A 53 -16.06 -22.46 -33.59
C SER A 53 -16.80 -23.76 -33.90
N PRO A 54 -16.88 -24.64 -32.89
CA PRO A 54 -18.12 -24.88 -32.17
C PRO A 54 -18.12 -23.98 -30.93
N THR A 55 -19.23 -23.29 -30.68
CA THR A 55 -19.45 -22.52 -29.45
C THR A 55 -19.39 -23.46 -28.25
N ILE A 56 -18.19 -23.67 -27.71
CA ILE A 56 -18.02 -24.16 -26.35
C ILE A 56 -18.25 -22.94 -25.48
N ASN A 57 -19.39 -22.91 -24.81
CA ASN A 57 -19.61 -22.05 -23.66
C ASN A 57 -18.48 -22.36 -22.66
N TYR A 58 -17.44 -21.54 -22.64
CA TYR A 58 -16.50 -21.50 -21.54
C TYR A 58 -17.32 -21.10 -20.32
N ARG A 59 -17.73 -22.09 -19.51
CA ARG A 59 -18.11 -21.82 -18.13
C ARG A 59 -16.94 -21.05 -17.55
N LYS A 60 -17.19 -19.80 -17.17
CA LYS A 60 -16.23 -18.89 -16.51
C LYS A 60 -15.82 -19.37 -15.10
N GLU A 61 -16.09 -20.63 -14.81
CA GLU A 61 -16.15 -21.22 -13.49
C GLU A 61 -15.22 -22.44 -13.53
N LEU A 62 -14.08 -22.29 -12.83
CA LEU A 62 -12.96 -23.24 -12.68
C LEU A 62 -11.83 -23.15 -13.73
N ASP A 63 -11.25 -21.96 -13.91
CA ASP A 63 -9.86 -21.84 -14.36
C ASP A 63 -8.95 -21.67 -13.11
N PRO A 64 -8.20 -22.70 -12.69
CA PRO A 64 -7.41 -22.66 -11.45
C PRO A 64 -6.29 -21.63 -11.50
N MET A 65 -5.87 -21.20 -12.71
CA MET A 65 -4.86 -20.16 -12.89
C MET A 65 -5.41 -18.76 -12.61
N ASN A 66 -6.68 -18.49 -12.94
CA ASN A 66 -7.32 -17.21 -12.64
C ASN A 66 -7.63 -17.07 -11.14
N ASP A 67 -7.93 -18.18 -10.46
CA ASP A 67 -8.12 -18.22 -9.00
C ASP A 67 -6.78 -18.05 -8.25
N HIS A 68 -5.70 -18.69 -8.71
CA HIS A 68 -4.38 -18.50 -8.11
C HIS A 68 -3.86 -17.06 -8.24
N THR A 69 -3.93 -16.46 -9.43
CA THR A 69 -3.53 -15.05 -9.62
C THR A 69 -4.42 -14.10 -8.82
N SER A 70 -5.73 -14.36 -8.74
CA SER A 70 -6.65 -13.56 -7.93
C SER A 70 -6.32 -13.65 -6.44
N ARG A 71 -5.99 -14.84 -5.94
CA ARG A 71 -5.54 -15.04 -4.55
C ARG A 71 -4.23 -14.32 -4.27
N LEU A 72 -3.26 -14.40 -5.18
CA LEU A 72 -1.98 -13.72 -5.03
C LEU A 72 -2.13 -12.20 -5.03
N MET A 73 -2.92 -11.64 -5.96
CA MET A 73 -3.21 -10.20 -6.00
C MET A 73 -3.94 -9.74 -4.73
N LYS A 74 -4.93 -10.52 -4.26
CA LYS A 74 -5.64 -10.24 -3.01
C LYS A 74 -4.69 -10.24 -1.81
N PHE A 75 -3.84 -11.26 -1.68
CA PHE A 75 -2.85 -11.35 -0.62
C PHE A 75 -1.87 -10.17 -0.64
N GLN A 76 -1.39 -9.77 -1.82
CA GLN A 76 -0.53 -8.60 -1.97
C GLN A 76 -1.24 -7.31 -1.59
N ALA A 77 -2.50 -7.13 -2.00
CA ALA A 77 -3.31 -5.98 -1.62
C ALA A 77 -3.52 -5.91 -0.10
N GLU A 78 -3.89 -7.02 0.53
CA GLU A 78 -4.05 -7.12 1.99
C GLU A 78 -2.75 -6.83 2.73
N ALA A 79 -1.61 -7.37 2.28
CA ALA A 79 -0.30 -7.11 2.87
C ALA A 79 0.10 -5.64 2.71
N SER A 80 -0.18 -5.02 1.55
CA SER A 80 0.11 -3.61 1.31
C SER A 80 -0.75 -2.68 2.19
N GLU A 81 -2.02 -3.02 2.40
CA GLU A 81 -2.92 -2.27 3.26
C GLU A 81 -2.56 -2.46 4.74
N ALA A 82 -2.19 -3.67 5.15
CA ALA A 82 -1.68 -3.93 6.50
C ALA A 82 -0.41 -3.12 6.78
N LYS A 83 0.54 -3.08 5.84
CA LYS A 83 1.74 -2.25 5.95
C LYS A 83 1.39 -0.77 6.03
N ARG A 84 0.49 -0.28 5.17
CA ARG A 84 0.02 1.12 5.20
C ARG A 84 -0.57 1.49 6.56
N LYS A 85 -1.37 0.61 7.18
CA LYS A 85 -1.92 0.83 8.51
C LYS A 85 -0.85 0.85 9.59
N ILE A 86 0.14 -0.03 9.52
CA ILE A 86 1.29 -0.04 10.45
C ILE A 86 2.07 1.27 10.35
N ASP A 87 2.34 1.73 9.13
CA ASP A 87 3.04 2.98 8.87
C ASP A 87 2.20 4.23 9.21
N ASN A 88 0.91 4.04 9.51
CA ASN A 88 -0.06 5.10 9.78
C ASN A 88 -0.93 4.78 11.01
N PRO A 89 -0.36 4.84 12.21
CA PRO A 89 -1.05 4.45 13.44
C PRO A 89 -2.31 5.28 13.73
N VAL A 90 -2.42 6.52 13.23
CA VAL A 90 -3.63 7.34 13.40
C VAL A 90 -4.85 6.70 12.75
N ILE A 91 -4.72 6.13 11.55
CA ILE A 91 -5.81 5.43 10.85
C ILE A 91 -6.38 4.29 11.71
N GLN A 92 -5.56 3.66 12.52
CA GLN A 92 -6.00 2.53 13.35
C GLN A 92 -6.89 2.95 14.53
N ILE A 93 -6.73 4.18 15.02
CA ILE A 93 -7.42 4.67 16.23
C ILE A 93 -8.53 5.68 15.92
N GLU A 94 -8.55 6.27 14.73
CA GLU A 94 -9.47 7.30 14.27
C GLU A 94 -10.94 6.96 14.58
N ASP A 95 -11.43 5.84 14.06
CA ASP A 95 -12.81 5.39 14.26
C ASP A 95 -13.17 5.21 15.75
N SER A 96 -12.21 4.75 16.55
CA SER A 96 -12.41 4.56 17.99
C SER A 96 -12.52 5.90 18.72
N VAL A 97 -11.64 6.85 18.42
CA VAL A 97 -11.69 8.20 19.01
C VAL A 97 -13.00 8.89 18.64
N ILE A 98 -13.37 8.89 17.35
CA ILE A 98 -14.62 9.51 16.87
C ILE A 98 -15.83 8.91 17.59
N ARG A 99 -15.90 7.58 17.67
CA ARG A 99 -17.00 6.88 18.34
C ARG A 99 -17.08 7.26 19.81
N HIS A 100 -15.99 7.20 20.56
CA HIS A 100 -15.99 7.55 21.99
C HIS A 100 -16.36 9.02 22.25
N VAL A 101 -15.90 9.94 21.40
CA VAL A 101 -16.31 11.35 21.49
C VAL A 101 -17.81 11.50 21.23
N LYS A 102 -18.33 10.92 20.15
CA LYS A 102 -19.77 10.98 19.83
C LYS A 102 -20.64 10.33 20.91
N ASP A 103 -20.23 9.19 21.43
CA ASP A 103 -20.92 8.49 22.50
C ASP A 103 -20.97 9.37 23.76
N PHE A 104 -19.84 9.98 24.14
CA PHE A 104 -19.80 10.93 25.26
C PHE A 104 -20.72 12.13 25.02
N GLU A 105 -20.63 12.73 23.84
CA GLU A 105 -21.43 13.87 23.40
C GLU A 105 -22.93 13.59 23.36
N SER A 106 -23.36 12.35 23.12
CA SER A 106 -24.77 11.96 23.10
C SER A 106 -25.43 11.94 24.48
N ASN A 107 -24.62 11.90 25.55
CA ASN A 107 -25.08 11.88 26.92
C ASN A 107 -25.14 13.27 27.58
N LEU A 108 -24.84 14.34 26.84
CA LEU A 108 -24.80 15.71 27.37
C LEU A 108 -26.13 16.43 27.20
N ASP A 109 -26.50 17.22 28.20
CA ASP A 109 -27.61 18.17 28.12
C ASP A 109 -27.24 19.41 27.29
N ASP A 110 -28.23 20.15 26.78
CA ASP A 110 -28.06 21.36 25.95
C ASP A 110 -27.34 22.51 26.68
N LYS A 111 -27.21 22.38 28.01
CA LYS A 111 -26.52 23.32 28.92
C LYS A 111 -25.05 22.99 29.15
N GLN A 112 -24.56 21.90 28.56
CA GLN A 112 -23.20 21.41 28.76
C GLN A 112 -22.35 21.53 27.48
N GLU A 113 -21.06 21.70 27.68
CA GLU A 113 -20.01 21.73 26.66
C GLU A 113 -18.90 20.75 27.03
N VAL A 114 -18.05 20.42 26.04
CA VAL A 114 -16.95 19.49 26.23
C VAL A 114 -15.63 20.25 26.34
N MET A 115 -14.94 20.03 27.46
CA MET A 115 -13.52 20.36 27.60
C MET A 115 -12.67 19.11 27.44
N ILE A 116 -11.47 19.29 26.90
CA ILE A 116 -10.42 18.28 27.03
C ILE A 116 -9.49 18.68 28.15
N LEU A 117 -9.27 17.73 29.05
CA LEU A 117 -8.17 17.75 30.00
C LEU A 117 -7.06 16.83 29.46
N ALA A 118 -5.92 17.41 29.11
CA ALA A 118 -4.73 16.66 28.73
C ALA A 118 -3.64 16.81 29.78
N ALA A 119 -3.12 15.69 30.25
CA ALA A 119 -2.00 15.68 31.18
C ALA A 119 -0.68 15.90 30.43
N SER A 120 0.17 16.79 30.92
CA SER A 120 1.50 17.07 30.38
C SER A 120 2.51 17.27 31.52
N PHE A 121 3.38 16.28 31.74
CA PHE A 121 4.58 16.38 32.61
C PHE A 121 4.41 17.19 33.91
N GLY A 122 3.43 16.79 34.74
CA GLY A 122 3.20 17.42 36.06
C GLY A 122 2.30 18.65 36.04
N SER A 123 1.86 19.09 34.86
CA SER A 123 0.76 20.03 34.68
C SER A 123 -0.37 19.41 33.85
N SER A 124 -1.51 20.07 33.86
CA SER A 124 -2.66 19.69 33.03
C SER A 124 -3.13 20.91 32.26
N VAL A 125 -3.46 20.72 30.98
CA VAL A 125 -4.01 21.75 30.13
C VAL A 125 -5.48 21.43 29.90
N THR A 126 -6.34 22.42 30.16
CA THR A 126 -7.78 22.31 29.95
C THR A 126 -8.24 23.43 29.02
N PHE A 127 -9.02 23.09 28.00
CA PHE A 127 -9.62 24.06 27.09
C PHE A 127 -10.88 23.49 26.42
N TYR A 128 -11.74 24.38 25.92
CA TYR A 128 -12.93 24.00 25.15
C TYR A 128 -12.50 23.51 23.78
N VAL A 129 -12.95 22.33 23.38
CA VAL A 129 -12.57 21.73 22.10
C VAL A 129 -13.66 21.94 21.07
N SER A 130 -13.27 22.48 19.92
CA SER A 130 -14.15 22.69 18.78
C SER A 130 -13.98 21.62 17.71
N SER A 131 -12.76 21.10 17.53
CA SER A 131 -12.51 20.02 16.55
C SER A 131 -11.27 19.19 16.85
N ILE A 132 -11.26 17.98 16.31
CA ILE A 132 -10.16 17.02 16.37
C ILE A 132 -9.68 16.75 14.94
N GLU A 133 -8.39 16.94 14.69
CA GLU A 133 -7.74 16.65 13.42
C GLU A 133 -6.91 15.37 13.53
N PHE A 134 -7.17 14.42 12.65
CA PHE A 134 -6.38 13.21 12.47
C PHE A 134 -5.29 13.50 11.42
N ASN A 135 -4.09 13.84 11.90
CA ASN A 135 -2.97 14.26 11.09
C ASN A 135 -1.99 13.08 10.87
N ARG A 136 -1.99 12.58 9.64
CA ARG A 136 -1.25 11.37 9.28
C ARG A 136 0.27 11.63 9.24
N PRO A 137 1.12 10.66 9.65
CA PRO A 137 0.75 9.30 10.04
C PRO A 137 0.41 9.12 11.53
N ASN A 138 0.81 10.04 12.40
CA ASN A 138 0.97 9.75 13.82
C ASN A 138 0.57 10.89 14.77
N LEU A 139 -0.07 11.96 14.29
CA LEU A 139 -0.48 13.09 15.11
C LEU A 139 -2.01 13.20 15.23
N ILE A 140 -2.45 13.66 16.41
CA ILE A 140 -3.80 14.14 16.63
C ILE A 140 -3.70 15.55 17.17
N ILE A 141 -4.47 16.46 16.57
CA ILE A 141 -4.48 17.87 16.93
C ILE A 141 -5.86 18.25 17.42
N PHE A 142 -5.92 18.74 18.65
CA PHE A 142 -7.15 19.25 19.26
C PHE A 142 -7.17 20.76 19.10
N HIS A 143 -8.18 21.28 18.42
CA HIS A 143 -8.40 22.71 18.19
C HIS A 143 -9.47 23.22 19.14
N GLY A 144 -9.30 24.45 19.64
CA GLY A 144 -10.22 24.99 20.61
C GLY A 144 -9.89 26.40 21.11
N THR A 145 -10.45 26.73 22.26
CA THR A 145 -10.29 28.03 22.94
C THR A 145 -10.07 27.86 24.43
N THR A 146 -9.20 28.69 25.02
CA THR A 146 -9.06 28.82 26.47
C THR A 146 -10.34 29.37 27.09
N GLU A 147 -10.45 29.31 28.43
CA GLU A 147 -11.53 29.96 29.17
C GLU A 147 -11.59 31.48 28.94
N THR A 148 -10.48 32.10 28.60
CA THR A 148 -10.39 33.53 28.25
C THR A 148 -10.70 33.82 26.77
N GLY A 149 -11.08 32.80 25.99
CA GLY A 149 -11.41 32.92 24.56
C GLY A 149 -10.20 32.90 23.62
N GLY A 150 -8.99 32.64 24.12
CA GLY A 150 -7.78 32.57 23.30
C GLY A 150 -7.73 31.29 22.47
N SER A 151 -7.48 31.39 21.17
CA SER A 151 -7.31 30.21 20.31
C SER A 151 -6.15 29.33 20.81
N THR A 152 -6.41 28.04 20.93
CA THR A 152 -5.44 27.06 21.46
C THR A 152 -5.47 25.79 20.61
N ARG A 153 -4.30 25.18 20.49
CA ARG A 153 -4.13 23.86 19.88
C ARG A 153 -3.25 22.99 20.75
N LEU A 154 -3.67 21.76 20.96
CA LEU A 154 -2.86 20.72 21.56
C LEU A 154 -2.50 19.69 20.49
N ILE A 155 -1.20 19.49 20.26
CA ILE A 155 -0.67 18.53 19.30
C ILE A 155 -0.12 17.34 20.09
N GLN A 156 -0.64 16.14 19.83
CA GLN A 156 -0.17 14.92 20.49
C GLN A 156 0.20 13.85 19.48
N HIS A 157 1.23 13.07 19.81
CA HIS A 157 1.50 11.81 19.13
C HIS A 157 0.43 10.78 19.51
N CYS A 158 -0.06 9.99 18.55
CA CYS A 158 -1.15 9.01 18.74
C CYS A 158 -0.85 7.96 19.83
N ASN A 159 0.42 7.60 20.03
CA ASN A 159 0.83 6.65 21.06
C ASN A 159 0.92 7.27 22.47
N GLN A 160 0.74 8.59 22.59
CA GLN A 160 0.78 9.33 23.85
C GLN A 160 -0.61 9.83 24.28
N LEU A 161 -1.68 9.32 23.64
CA LEU A 161 -3.03 9.74 23.95
C LEU A 161 -3.38 9.42 25.40
N ASN A 162 -3.48 10.49 26.17
CA ASN A 162 -4.00 10.48 27.53
C ASN A 162 -4.79 11.78 27.72
N PHE A 163 -6.03 11.75 27.28
CA PHE A 163 -6.95 12.87 27.40
C PHE A 163 -8.26 12.40 28.02
N LEU A 164 -8.89 13.31 28.76
CA LEU A 164 -10.19 13.13 29.38
C LEU A 164 -11.17 14.09 28.71
N LEU A 165 -12.35 13.56 28.34
CA LEU A 165 -13.50 14.38 27.97
C LEU A 165 -14.25 14.75 29.25
N GLN A 166 -14.40 16.05 29.50
CA GLN A 166 -15.10 16.56 30.66
C GLN A 166 -16.31 17.40 30.22
N ALA A 167 -17.47 17.07 30.76
CA ALA A 167 -18.67 17.89 30.61
C ALA A 167 -18.59 19.06 31.57
N VAL A 168 -18.69 20.28 31.05
CA VAL A 168 -18.71 21.52 31.83
C VAL A 168 -19.96 22.33 31.49
N PRO A 169 -20.45 23.21 32.37
CA PRO A 169 -21.46 24.20 31.99
C PRO A 169 -20.96 25.03 30.80
N LYS A 170 -21.88 25.38 29.90
CA LYS A 170 -21.54 26.24 28.75
C LYS A 170 -21.02 27.59 29.19
N HIS A 171 -20.07 28.11 28.42
CA HIS A 171 -19.58 29.47 28.63
C HIS A 171 -20.68 30.51 28.37
N ASP A 172 -21.47 30.34 27.30
CA ASP A 172 -22.70 31.10 27.05
C ASP A 172 -23.94 30.19 27.12
N PRO A 173 -24.82 30.37 28.13
CA PRO A 173 -26.07 29.61 28.25
C PRO A 173 -27.04 29.79 27.07
N ASN A 174 -26.94 30.88 26.30
CA ASN A 174 -27.86 31.20 25.20
C ASN A 174 -27.38 30.69 23.84
N GLU A 175 -26.10 30.35 23.70
CA GLU A 175 -25.58 29.79 22.46
C GLU A 175 -26.12 28.37 22.27
N LYS A 176 -26.19 27.83 21.06
CA LYS A 176 -26.51 26.41 20.86
C LYS A 176 -25.26 25.58 21.14
N ARG A 177 -25.41 24.42 21.79
CA ARG A 177 -24.27 23.50 21.94
C ARG A 177 -23.74 23.12 20.54
N THR A 178 -22.43 23.28 20.35
CA THR A 178 -21.75 22.91 19.11
C THR A 178 -21.04 21.57 19.31
N PRO A 179 -21.39 20.52 18.54
CA PRO A 179 -20.67 19.24 18.59
C PRO A 179 -19.21 19.37 18.17
N ILE A 180 -18.35 18.51 18.70
CA ILE A 180 -16.95 18.45 18.28
C ILE A 180 -16.85 18.04 16.80
N GLY A 181 -16.17 18.86 16.01
CA GLY A 181 -15.87 18.57 14.60
C GLY A 181 -14.74 17.57 14.44
N PHE A 182 -14.69 16.88 13.29
CA PHE A 182 -13.61 15.97 12.94
C PHE A 182 -13.05 16.31 11.56
N THR A 183 -11.74 16.50 11.47
CA THR A 183 -11.03 16.79 10.22
C THR A 183 -9.94 15.74 9.98
N HIS A 184 -9.65 15.52 8.70
CA HIS A 184 -8.69 14.52 8.26
C HIS A 184 -7.74 15.21 7.29
N ASP A 185 -6.44 15.21 7.59
CA ASP A 185 -5.45 15.62 6.60
C ASP A 185 -5.53 14.65 5.42
N ARG A 186 -5.65 15.13 4.18
CA ARG A 186 -5.91 14.29 3.00
C ARG A 186 -4.61 13.77 2.39
#